data_AF-A0A9P7VBE1-F1
#
_entry.id   AF-A0A9P7VBE1-F1
#
_cell.length_a   1.000
_cell.length_b   1.000
_cell.length_c   1.000
_cell.angle_alpha   90.00
_cell.angle_beta   90.00
_cell.angle_gamma   90.00
#
_symmetry.space_group_name_H-M   'P 1'
#
loop_
_entity.id
_entity.type
_entity.pdbx_description
1 polymer ?
#
loop_
_entity_poly.entity_id
_entity_poly.type
_entity_poly.pdbx_seq_one_letter_code
_entity_poly.pdbx_strand_id
1 'polypeptide(L)'
;MIQHMERPRRGSEESLATLVHSETNTSRSIAPPNEEDANDDLLSLLSQNTLINHQDLIMRHPVMAYTTVSNFPVVSSLMQNGVSVFRDVQAIIDYQMNKQNVHPLLLTSSSYLSLFKKTSPFMTFHQFDQTTGEKTEFCKVYFKILSNYVTSYVFMFSLASGIPPIVMANNGIHGSCDFSYADTNFRVTGISNSASIFGNSTKIQAFPLTKASKSLVDDLELIFPNENNIKNVKIILDNELARMVDHPASHHQALQAIQGALYVIGQRDFGRFVDKGNVKVGNNLHQHGVLSILRRESLDIVENDTLVTCCVLLVLREQEYRKHKGNKKVVYR
;
A
#
# COMPACT_ATOMS: atom_id res chain seq x y z
N MET A 1 35.15 -8.56 -42.57
CA MET A 1 35.95 -8.66 -41.33
C MET A 1 35.78 -7.32 -40.61
N ILE A 2 35.02 -7.10 -39.54
CA ILE A 2 34.16 -7.88 -38.63
C ILE A 2 33.03 -6.90 -38.23
N GLN A 3 31.77 -7.35 -38.25
CA GLN A 3 30.63 -6.63 -37.67
C GLN A 3 30.61 -6.85 -36.15
N HIS A 4 30.50 -5.78 -35.35
CA HIS A 4 30.19 -5.90 -33.93
C HIS A 4 28.70 -5.66 -33.69
N MET A 5 27.96 -6.76 -33.46
CA MET A 5 26.63 -6.76 -32.84
C MET A 5 26.79 -6.45 -31.34
N GLU A 6 26.23 -5.34 -30.88
CA GLU A 6 25.92 -5.17 -29.45
C GLU A 6 24.57 -5.85 -29.16
N ARG A 7 24.60 -6.88 -28.31
CA ARG A 7 23.40 -7.51 -27.75
C ARG A 7 22.85 -6.62 -26.62
N PRO A 8 21.53 -6.40 -26.52
CA PRO A 8 20.96 -5.77 -25.34
C PRO A 8 21.12 -6.69 -24.11
N ARG A 9 21.65 -6.13 -23.02
CA ARG A 9 21.69 -6.77 -21.70
C ARG A 9 20.25 -7.02 -21.24
N ARG A 10 19.87 -8.29 -21.11
CA ARG A 10 18.67 -8.71 -20.37
C ARG A 10 18.79 -8.21 -18.93
N GLY A 11 17.79 -7.48 -18.45
CA GLY A 11 17.62 -7.22 -17.02
C GLY A 11 17.42 -8.56 -16.31
N SER A 12 18.14 -8.77 -15.22
CA SER A 12 17.96 -9.92 -14.35
C SER A 12 16.56 -9.89 -13.75
N GLU A 13 15.74 -10.89 -14.08
CA GLU A 13 14.47 -11.16 -13.42
C GLU A 13 14.79 -11.77 -12.04
N GLU A 14 14.59 -10.97 -11.00
CA GLU A 14 14.73 -11.43 -9.62
C GLU A 14 13.46 -12.20 -9.23
N SER A 15 13.59 -13.51 -9.04
CA SER A 15 12.56 -14.39 -8.47
C SER A 15 12.85 -14.62 -6.98
N LEU A 16 11.80 -14.93 -6.21
CA LEU A 16 11.90 -15.37 -4.81
C LEU A 16 12.94 -16.50 -4.61
N ALA A 17 13.12 -17.36 -5.62
CA ALA A 17 14.09 -18.44 -5.60
C ALA A 17 15.55 -17.99 -5.78
N THR A 18 15.80 -16.87 -6.48
CA THR A 18 17.16 -16.46 -6.88
C THR A 18 17.90 -15.67 -5.78
N LEU A 19 17.17 -15.06 -4.84
CA LEU A 19 17.74 -14.25 -3.76
C LEU A 19 18.22 -15.07 -2.55
N VAL A 20 17.79 -16.33 -2.42
CA VAL A 20 18.24 -17.22 -1.33
C VAL A 20 19.71 -17.61 -1.48
N HIS A 21 20.30 -17.48 -2.67
CA HIS A 21 21.68 -17.90 -2.96
C HIS A 21 22.72 -16.77 -2.92
N SER A 22 22.33 -15.49 -2.83
CA SER A 22 23.28 -14.37 -2.93
C SER A 22 23.94 -13.94 -1.62
N GLU A 23 23.54 -14.50 -0.47
CA GLU A 23 24.04 -14.07 0.86
C GLU A 23 25.17 -14.94 1.43
N THR A 24 25.64 -15.98 0.75
CA THR A 24 26.62 -16.93 1.32
C THR A 24 28.10 -16.67 1.01
N ASN A 25 28.48 -15.54 0.40
CA ASN A 25 29.90 -15.28 0.09
C ASN A 25 30.44 -13.95 0.61
N THR A 26 30.73 -13.91 1.91
CA THR A 26 31.81 -13.08 2.44
C THR A 26 32.61 -13.88 3.47
N SER A 27 33.62 -14.61 2.99
CA SER A 27 34.58 -15.30 3.83
C SER A 27 35.69 -14.34 4.25
N ARG A 28 35.85 -14.07 5.55
CA ARG A 28 37.11 -13.60 6.13
C ARG A 28 37.53 -14.55 7.26
N SER A 29 38.69 -15.14 7.03
CA SER A 29 39.44 -16.10 7.85
C SER A 29 39.88 -15.54 9.20
N ILE A 30 39.64 -16.27 10.30
CA ILE A 30 40.53 -16.41 11.48
C ILE A 30 40.36 -17.85 12.04
N ALA A 31 41.48 -18.49 12.40
CA ALA A 31 41.62 -19.88 12.87
C ALA A 31 41.24 -20.09 14.38
N PRO A 32 41.10 -21.35 14.86
CA PRO A 32 40.28 -21.77 16.03
C PRO A 32 41.14 -21.88 17.34
N PRO A 33 40.62 -22.13 18.57
CA PRO A 33 39.80 -23.32 18.96
C PRO A 33 38.77 -23.17 20.11
N ASN A 34 37.72 -24.00 20.07
CA ASN A 34 37.38 -25.03 21.06
C ASN A 34 36.00 -25.59 20.74
N GLU A 35 35.98 -26.87 20.37
CA GLU A 35 34.80 -27.67 20.10
C GLU A 35 34.14 -28.10 21.43
N GLU A 36 32.85 -28.43 21.32
CA GLU A 36 31.89 -28.89 22.33
C GLU A 36 30.95 -27.78 22.86
N ASP A 37 29.66 -27.93 22.51
CA ASP A 37 28.45 -27.17 22.92
C ASP A 37 27.85 -26.04 22.05
N ALA A 38 28.30 -25.82 20.80
CA ALA A 38 27.75 -24.72 19.96
C ALA A 38 26.77 -25.11 18.84
N ASN A 39 26.28 -26.36 18.77
CA ASN A 39 25.47 -26.80 17.62
C ASN A 39 23.94 -26.63 17.75
N ASP A 40 23.40 -26.37 18.94
CA ASP A 40 21.94 -26.16 19.11
C ASP A 40 21.50 -24.70 18.97
N ASP A 41 22.37 -23.73 19.24
CA ASP A 41 22.00 -22.30 19.18
C ASP A 41 22.06 -21.71 17.76
N LEU A 42 22.83 -22.30 16.84
CA LEU A 42 23.00 -21.79 15.48
C LEU A 42 21.84 -22.20 14.55
N LEU A 43 21.16 -23.31 14.86
CA LEU A 43 19.93 -23.74 14.16
C LEU A 43 18.67 -23.02 14.67
N SER A 44 18.67 -22.55 15.93
CA SER A 44 17.58 -21.74 16.52
C SER A 44 17.49 -20.34 15.90
N LEU A 45 18.63 -19.74 15.55
CA LEU A 45 18.69 -18.39 14.94
C LEU A 45 18.32 -18.33 13.45
N LEU A 46 18.29 -19.48 12.76
CA LEU A 46 18.01 -19.56 11.32
C LEU A 46 16.56 -19.96 10.98
N SER A 47 15.70 -20.24 11.97
CA SER A 47 14.45 -20.99 11.71
C SER A 47 13.12 -20.33 12.17
N GLN A 48 13.12 -19.10 12.71
CA GLN A 48 11.86 -18.45 13.12
C GLN A 48 11.44 -17.21 12.34
N ASN A 49 12.33 -16.55 11.60
CA ASN A 49 12.01 -15.31 10.89
C ASN A 49 11.81 -15.44 9.37
N THR A 50 11.92 -16.65 8.82
CA THR A 50 11.97 -16.89 7.36
C THR A 50 11.08 -18.03 6.87
N LEU A 51 10.41 -18.75 7.76
CA LEU A 51 9.44 -19.78 7.36
C LEU A 51 8.10 -19.12 7.03
N ILE A 52 7.96 -18.73 5.77
CA ILE A 52 6.65 -18.46 5.20
C ILE A 52 5.84 -19.74 5.33
N ASN A 53 4.77 -19.72 6.14
CA ASN A 53 3.89 -20.86 6.25
C ASN A 53 3.16 -21.04 4.90
N HIS A 54 3.43 -22.14 4.21
CA HIS A 54 2.87 -22.40 2.88
C HIS A 54 1.34 -22.56 2.86
N GLN A 55 0.71 -22.72 4.04
CA GLN A 55 -0.75 -22.78 4.19
C GLN A 55 -1.39 -21.40 4.35
N ASP A 56 -0.60 -20.36 4.62
CA ASP A 56 -1.17 -19.02 4.77
C ASP A 56 -1.71 -18.51 3.43
N LEU A 57 -2.77 -17.72 3.52
CA LEU A 57 -3.44 -17.11 2.40
C LEU A 57 -3.28 -15.59 2.48
N ILE A 58 -3.04 -14.96 1.35
CA ILE A 58 -3.18 -13.53 1.14
C ILE A 58 -4.27 -13.35 0.09
N MET A 59 -5.30 -12.57 0.41
CA MET A 59 -6.46 -12.32 -0.44
C MET A 59 -7.05 -13.60 -1.05
N ARG A 60 -7.25 -14.62 -0.22
CA ARG A 60 -7.74 -15.98 -0.58
C ARG A 60 -6.84 -16.80 -1.51
N HIS A 61 -5.62 -16.34 -1.77
CA HIS A 61 -4.64 -17.07 -2.58
C HIS A 61 -3.44 -17.51 -1.73
N PRO A 62 -2.85 -18.68 -2.01
CA PRO A 62 -1.63 -19.11 -1.33
C PRO A 62 -0.53 -18.07 -1.47
N VAL A 63 0.25 -17.85 -0.41
CA VAL A 63 1.38 -16.90 -0.44
C VAL A 63 2.34 -17.19 -1.61
N MET A 64 2.54 -18.47 -1.94
CA MET A 64 3.41 -18.91 -3.04
C MET A 64 2.92 -18.49 -4.42
N ALA A 65 1.64 -18.12 -4.58
CA ALA A 65 1.13 -17.60 -5.84
C ALA A 65 1.70 -16.21 -6.17
N TYR A 66 2.22 -15.48 -5.19
CA TYR A 66 2.70 -14.11 -5.31
C TYR A 66 4.19 -14.06 -5.64
N THR A 67 4.53 -14.27 -6.91
CA THR A 67 5.91 -14.46 -7.38
C THR A 67 6.56 -13.20 -7.95
N THR A 68 5.77 -12.18 -8.32
CA THR A 68 6.27 -11.01 -9.07
C THR A 68 6.05 -9.71 -8.32
N VAL A 69 6.94 -8.73 -8.49
CA VAL A 69 6.72 -7.35 -8.00
C VAL A 69 6.48 -6.45 -9.21
N SER A 70 5.28 -5.86 -9.31
CA SER A 70 4.98 -4.86 -10.34
C SER A 70 5.17 -3.45 -9.80
N ASN A 71 5.70 -2.57 -10.64
CA ASN A 71 5.97 -1.17 -10.32
C ASN A 71 5.09 -0.27 -11.17
N PHE A 72 4.15 0.42 -10.54
CA PHE A 72 3.19 1.32 -11.18
C PHE A 72 3.57 2.78 -10.93
N PRO A 73 4.04 3.51 -11.95
CA PRO A 73 4.37 4.92 -11.80
C PRO A 73 3.14 5.76 -11.46
N VAL A 74 3.30 6.69 -10.52
CA VAL A 74 2.27 7.66 -10.13
C VAL A 74 2.66 9.02 -10.66
N VAL A 75 1.82 9.58 -11.55
CA VAL A 75 2.13 10.77 -12.36
C VAL A 75 1.02 11.79 -12.21
N SER A 76 1.33 13.08 -12.15
CA SER A 76 0.32 14.14 -12.33
C SER A 76 0.59 14.95 -13.58
N SER A 77 -0.47 15.53 -14.13
CA SER A 77 -0.37 16.61 -15.11
C SER A 77 -0.36 17.96 -14.41
N LEU A 78 0.26 18.97 -15.01
CA LEU A 78 0.26 20.34 -14.50
C LEU A 78 -1.16 20.93 -14.38
N MET A 79 -2.08 20.49 -15.24
CA MET A 79 -3.41 21.10 -15.41
C MET A 79 -4.54 20.33 -14.72
N GLN A 80 -4.30 19.11 -14.23
CA GLN A 80 -5.33 18.25 -13.65
C GLN A 80 -5.07 18.01 -12.16
N ASN A 81 -6.10 18.24 -11.35
CA ASN A 81 -6.08 17.92 -9.92
C ASN A 81 -6.21 16.41 -9.74
N GLY A 82 -5.13 15.76 -9.32
CA GLY A 82 -5.09 14.33 -9.05
C GLY A 82 -3.80 13.69 -9.54
N VAL A 83 -3.77 12.36 -9.49
CA VAL A 83 -2.67 11.55 -10.03
C VAL A 83 -3.24 10.42 -10.88
N SER A 84 -2.50 10.08 -11.92
CA SER A 84 -2.69 8.94 -12.79
C SER A 84 -1.71 7.84 -12.40
N VAL A 85 -2.18 6.60 -12.36
CA VAL A 85 -1.37 5.41 -12.17
C VAL A 85 -1.21 4.72 -13.51
N PHE A 86 0.02 4.56 -13.98
CA PHE A 86 0.32 3.85 -15.23
C PHE A 86 0.78 2.43 -14.95
N ARG A 87 0.62 1.55 -15.94
CA ARG A 87 1.05 0.15 -15.87
C ARG A 87 2.56 0.03 -15.61
N ASP A 88 3.33 0.82 -16.34
CA ASP A 88 4.78 0.92 -16.24
C ASP A 88 5.25 2.28 -16.81
N VAL A 89 6.55 2.49 -16.90
CA VAL A 89 7.13 3.73 -17.44
C VAL A 89 6.90 3.83 -18.96
N GLN A 90 6.87 2.72 -19.68
CA GLN A 90 6.65 2.70 -21.13
C GLN A 90 5.25 3.20 -21.47
N ALA A 91 4.24 2.80 -20.71
CA ALA A 91 2.86 3.28 -20.85
C ALA A 91 2.74 4.81 -20.70
N ILE A 92 3.63 5.47 -19.93
CA ILE A 92 3.67 6.94 -19.86
C ILE A 92 4.16 7.53 -21.18
N ILE A 93 5.23 6.96 -21.74
CA ILE A 93 5.83 7.40 -23.01
C ILE A 93 4.80 7.22 -24.13
N ASP A 94 4.15 6.06 -24.18
CA ASP A 94 3.15 5.75 -25.20
C ASP A 94 1.93 6.66 -25.06
N TYR A 95 1.49 6.94 -23.82
CA TYR A 95 0.43 7.93 -23.57
C TYR A 95 0.79 9.33 -24.07
N GLN A 96 2.05 9.75 -23.98
CA GLN A 96 2.48 11.04 -24.51
C GLN A 96 2.48 11.09 -26.03
N MET A 97 2.82 9.99 -26.68
CA MET A 97 2.83 9.87 -28.14
C MET A 97 1.44 9.67 -28.73
N ASN A 98 0.57 8.91 -28.05
CA ASN A 98 -0.74 8.52 -28.52
C ASN A 98 -1.78 8.47 -27.39
N LYS A 99 -2.25 9.66 -26.98
CA LYS A 99 -3.24 9.84 -25.89
C LYS A 99 -4.58 9.15 -26.11
N GLN A 100 -4.89 8.73 -27.33
CA GLN A 100 -6.18 8.11 -27.67
C GLN A 100 -6.18 6.59 -27.47
N ASN A 101 -5.01 5.94 -27.44
CA ASN A 101 -4.93 4.47 -27.43
C ASN A 101 -4.32 3.90 -26.15
N VAL A 102 -3.72 4.74 -25.30
CA VAL A 102 -3.14 4.31 -24.03
C VAL A 102 -3.76 5.13 -22.92
N HIS A 103 -4.22 4.47 -21.86
CA HIS A 103 -4.89 5.13 -20.75
C HIS A 103 -4.27 4.68 -19.42
N PRO A 104 -4.27 5.54 -18.40
CA PRO A 104 -3.82 5.12 -17.08
C PRO A 104 -4.76 4.04 -16.51
N LEU A 105 -4.24 3.20 -15.63
CA LEU A 105 -5.03 2.19 -14.91
C LEU A 105 -6.03 2.86 -13.97
N LEU A 106 -5.57 3.87 -13.24
CA LEU A 106 -6.37 4.64 -12.30
C LEU A 106 -6.12 6.14 -12.48
N LEU A 107 -7.16 6.94 -12.32
CA LEU A 107 -7.08 8.40 -12.20
C LEU A 107 -7.82 8.85 -10.95
N THR A 108 -7.12 9.56 -10.08
CA THR A 108 -7.72 10.14 -8.89
C THR A 108 -8.27 11.53 -9.15
N SER A 109 -9.36 11.86 -8.47
CA SER A 109 -9.85 13.23 -8.35
C SER A 109 -10.17 13.51 -6.89
N SER A 110 -9.50 14.52 -6.34
CA SER A 110 -9.66 14.99 -4.97
C SER A 110 -10.55 16.23 -4.95
N SER A 111 -11.59 16.23 -4.11
CA SER A 111 -12.40 17.43 -3.87
C SER A 111 -11.91 18.15 -2.61
N TYR A 112 -11.44 19.39 -2.74
CA TYR A 112 -11.14 20.24 -1.58
C TYR A 112 -12.40 20.58 -0.77
N LEU A 113 -13.58 20.53 -1.40
CA LEU A 113 -14.86 20.77 -0.74
C LEU A 113 -15.31 19.60 0.16
N SER A 114 -14.61 18.47 0.13
CA SER A 114 -14.87 17.32 1.02
C SER A 114 -14.76 17.66 2.50
N LEU A 115 -13.95 18.66 2.86
CA LEU A 115 -13.83 19.14 4.24
C LEU A 115 -15.10 19.86 4.73
N PHE A 116 -15.88 20.44 3.82
CA PHE A 116 -17.05 21.26 4.16
C PHE A 116 -18.39 20.54 3.93
N LYS A 117 -18.40 19.51 3.09
CA LYS A 117 -19.60 18.70 2.80
C LYS A 117 -19.37 17.26 3.27
N LYS A 118 -19.99 16.88 4.39
CA LYS A 118 -19.96 15.51 4.96
C LYS A 118 -20.29 14.40 3.94
N THR A 119 -20.95 14.73 2.83
CA THR A 119 -21.42 13.80 1.81
C THR A 119 -20.52 13.74 0.57
N SER A 120 -19.49 14.60 0.51
CA SER A 120 -18.56 14.64 -0.61
C SER A 120 -17.43 13.65 -0.37
N PRO A 121 -17.06 12.83 -1.36
CA PRO A 121 -15.94 11.92 -1.22
C PRO A 121 -14.64 12.71 -0.98
N PHE A 122 -13.79 12.17 -0.10
CA PHE A 122 -12.42 12.62 0.13
C PHE A 122 -11.59 12.51 -1.16
N MET A 123 -11.74 11.38 -1.86
CA MET A 123 -11.11 11.07 -3.14
C MET A 123 -12.05 10.18 -3.96
N THR A 124 -12.01 10.32 -5.29
CA THR A 124 -12.66 9.39 -6.22
C THR A 124 -11.63 8.83 -7.17
N PHE A 125 -11.65 7.51 -7.35
CA PHE A 125 -10.85 6.76 -8.30
C PHE A 125 -11.71 6.46 -9.52
N HIS A 126 -11.14 6.69 -10.69
CA HIS A 126 -11.71 6.28 -11.96
C HIS A 126 -10.79 5.24 -12.58
N GLN A 127 -11.36 4.25 -13.23
CA GLN A 127 -10.66 3.27 -14.04
C GLN A 127 -10.95 3.54 -15.52
N PHE A 128 -9.98 3.22 -16.38
CA PHE A 128 -10.16 3.25 -17.82
C PHE A 128 -10.23 1.83 -18.36
N ASP A 129 -11.24 1.58 -19.19
CA ASP A 129 -11.23 0.43 -20.08
C ASP A 129 -10.05 0.59 -21.06
N GLN A 130 -9.15 -0.39 -21.08
CA GLN A 130 -7.92 -0.30 -21.87
C GLN A 130 -8.16 -0.50 -23.38
N THR A 131 -9.34 -1.00 -23.77
CA THR A 131 -9.73 -1.22 -25.17
C THR A 131 -10.58 -0.06 -25.69
N THR A 132 -11.53 0.43 -24.91
CA THR A 132 -12.46 1.49 -25.36
C THR A 132 -12.04 2.89 -24.92
N GLY A 133 -11.16 3.00 -23.92
CA GLY A 133 -10.80 4.26 -23.28
C GLY A 133 -11.91 4.87 -22.43
N GLU A 134 -13.01 4.14 -22.23
CA GLU A 134 -14.12 4.62 -21.42
C GLU A 134 -13.69 4.77 -19.96
N LYS A 135 -13.94 5.96 -19.40
CA LYS A 135 -13.64 6.31 -18.03
C LYS A 135 -14.86 6.04 -17.15
N THR A 136 -14.72 5.13 -16.20
CA THR A 136 -15.78 4.80 -15.25
C THR A 136 -15.34 5.05 -13.81
N GLU A 137 -16.30 5.28 -12.92
CA GLU A 137 -16.01 5.38 -11.49
C GLU A 137 -15.67 3.99 -10.94
N PHE A 138 -14.51 3.88 -10.31
CA PHE A 138 -14.04 2.63 -9.71
C PHE A 138 -14.30 2.58 -8.21
N CYS A 139 -13.96 3.67 -7.49
CA CYS A 139 -14.10 3.73 -6.04
C CYS A 139 -14.28 5.17 -5.55
N LYS A 140 -15.24 5.39 -4.65
CA LYS A 140 -15.35 6.62 -3.86
C LYS A 140 -14.85 6.38 -2.45
N VAL A 141 -13.99 7.27 -1.96
CA VAL A 141 -13.43 7.19 -0.61
C VAL A 141 -14.01 8.28 0.26
N TYR A 142 -14.48 7.92 1.45
CA TYR A 142 -15.08 8.84 2.40
C TYR A 142 -14.34 8.81 3.72
N PHE A 143 -14.08 9.99 4.29
CA PHE A 143 -13.43 10.12 5.59
C PHE A 143 -14.47 10.16 6.71
N LYS A 144 -14.24 9.42 7.80
CA LYS A 144 -15.04 9.45 9.02
C LYS A 144 -14.14 9.49 10.26
N ILE A 145 -14.58 10.20 11.28
CA ILE A 145 -13.98 10.16 12.62
C ILE A 145 -14.80 9.16 13.43
N LEU A 146 -14.16 8.14 13.99
CA LEU A 146 -14.83 7.12 14.80
C LEU A 146 -14.75 7.46 16.29
N SER A 147 -13.57 7.92 16.72
CA SER A 147 -13.28 8.33 18.08
C SER A 147 -12.18 9.42 18.09
N ASN A 148 -11.68 9.79 19.28
CA ASN A 148 -10.59 10.75 19.41
C ASN A 148 -9.26 10.24 18.82
N TYR A 149 -9.03 8.93 18.86
CA TYR A 149 -7.77 8.30 18.44
C TYR A 149 -7.93 7.34 17.26
N VAL A 150 -9.15 7.17 16.72
CA VAL A 150 -9.41 6.36 15.53
C VAL A 150 -10.19 7.17 14.49
N THR A 151 -9.59 7.30 13.31
CA THR A 151 -10.27 7.82 12.12
C THR A 151 -10.34 6.72 11.07
N SER A 152 -11.22 6.85 10.08
CA SER A 152 -11.36 5.86 9.03
C SER A 152 -11.58 6.44 7.65
N TYR A 153 -11.17 5.66 6.65
CA TYR A 153 -11.52 5.85 5.26
C TYR A 153 -12.37 4.68 4.80
N VAL A 154 -13.56 4.98 4.27
CA VAL A 154 -14.49 3.99 3.71
C VAL A 154 -14.38 4.03 2.20
N PHE A 155 -13.94 2.93 1.61
CA PHE A 155 -13.82 2.72 0.18
C PHE A 155 -15.10 2.06 -0.33
N MET A 156 -15.88 2.80 -1.10
CA MET A 156 -17.09 2.34 -1.76
C MET A 156 -16.76 2.06 -3.23
N PHE A 157 -16.53 0.80 -3.56
CA PHE A 157 -16.27 0.38 -4.94
C PHE A 157 -17.56 0.36 -5.76
N SER A 158 -17.44 0.53 -7.08
CA SER A 158 -18.56 0.42 -8.00
C SER A 158 -19.17 -0.98 -7.94
N LEU A 159 -20.50 -1.09 -8.00
CA LEU A 159 -21.20 -2.39 -7.99
C LEU A 159 -20.69 -3.34 -9.09
N ALA A 160 -20.33 -2.78 -10.25
CA ALA A 160 -19.80 -3.55 -11.39
C ALA A 160 -18.46 -4.26 -11.07
N SER A 161 -17.73 -3.81 -10.05
CA SER A 161 -16.47 -4.44 -9.63
C SER A 161 -16.67 -5.71 -8.80
N GLY A 162 -17.85 -5.91 -8.20
CA GLY A 162 -18.11 -7.00 -7.24
C GLY A 162 -17.31 -6.90 -5.93
N ILE A 163 -16.59 -5.79 -5.70
CA ILE A 163 -15.75 -5.59 -4.52
C ILE A 163 -16.61 -5.02 -3.38
N PRO A 164 -16.62 -5.66 -2.19
CA PRO A 164 -17.36 -5.12 -1.04
C PRO A 164 -16.72 -3.82 -0.52
N PRO A 165 -17.47 -3.00 0.23
CA PRO A 165 -16.90 -1.83 0.89
C PRO A 165 -15.74 -2.21 1.81
N ILE A 166 -14.65 -1.44 1.76
CA ILE A 166 -13.48 -1.63 2.62
C ILE A 166 -13.40 -0.48 3.61
N VAL A 167 -13.10 -0.77 4.88
CA VAL A 167 -12.75 0.24 5.87
C VAL A 167 -11.27 0.14 6.19
N MET A 168 -10.59 1.28 6.11
CA MET A 168 -9.25 1.47 6.63
C MET A 168 -9.33 2.32 7.89
N ALA A 169 -8.98 1.74 9.04
CA ALA A 169 -8.96 2.41 10.33
C ALA A 169 -7.54 2.90 10.66
N ASN A 170 -7.38 4.21 10.77
CA ASN A 170 -6.12 4.84 11.14
C ASN A 170 -5.99 4.92 12.66
N ASN A 171 -4.83 4.52 13.17
CA ASN A 171 -4.44 4.74 14.55
C ASN A 171 -3.92 6.16 14.74
N GLY A 172 -4.42 6.87 15.74
CA GLY A 172 -3.98 8.21 16.13
C GLY A 172 -2.79 8.23 17.09
N ILE A 173 -2.48 7.11 17.76
CA ILE A 173 -1.36 6.97 18.72
C ILE A 173 -0.08 6.55 18.01
N HIS A 174 -0.19 5.74 16.96
CA HIS A 174 0.92 5.21 16.18
C HIS A 174 0.67 5.44 14.70
N GLY A 175 1.71 5.78 13.93
CA GLY A 175 1.64 6.07 12.50
C GLY A 175 1.37 4.84 11.65
N SER A 176 0.24 4.19 11.87
CA SER A 176 -0.21 3.00 11.17
C SER A 176 -1.71 2.99 11.00
N CYS A 177 -2.19 2.26 10.00
CA CYS A 177 -3.60 1.97 9.82
C CYS A 177 -3.77 0.51 9.46
N ASP A 178 -4.96 -0.03 9.73
CA ASP A 178 -5.29 -1.38 9.33
C ASP A 178 -6.52 -1.39 8.43
N PHE A 179 -6.59 -2.33 7.50
CA PHE A 179 -7.75 -2.60 6.66
C PHE A 179 -7.88 -4.09 6.38
N SER A 180 -9.09 -4.55 6.07
CA SER A 180 -9.35 -5.94 5.71
C SER A 180 -9.84 -6.02 4.28
N TYR A 181 -9.30 -6.96 3.51
CA TYR A 181 -9.74 -7.23 2.15
C TYR A 181 -9.50 -8.69 1.78
N ALA A 182 -10.52 -9.33 1.17
CA ALA A 182 -10.48 -10.73 0.76
C ALA A 182 -9.95 -11.67 1.87
N ASP A 183 -10.54 -11.55 3.06
CA ASP A 183 -10.22 -12.34 4.27
C ASP A 183 -8.76 -12.19 4.76
N THR A 184 -8.09 -11.10 4.40
CA THR A 184 -6.75 -10.77 4.85
C THR A 184 -6.75 -9.39 5.50
N ASN A 185 -6.27 -9.33 6.74
CA ASN A 185 -6.02 -8.06 7.41
C ASN A 185 -4.63 -7.57 7.02
N PHE A 186 -4.53 -6.29 6.72
CA PHE A 186 -3.29 -5.62 6.38
C PHE A 186 -3.03 -4.51 7.39
N ARG A 187 -1.77 -4.36 7.78
CA ARG A 187 -1.27 -3.20 8.51
C ARG A 187 -0.41 -2.37 7.57
N VAL A 188 -0.72 -1.08 7.46
CA VAL A 188 0.09 -0.13 6.73
C VAL A 188 0.87 0.73 7.71
N THR A 189 2.17 0.88 7.47
CA THR A 189 3.08 1.74 8.24
C THR A 189 3.72 2.79 7.33
N GLY A 190 4.47 3.72 7.93
CA GLY A 190 5.11 4.81 7.17
C GLY A 190 4.21 6.03 6.96
N ILE A 191 3.10 6.14 7.69
CA ILE A 191 2.24 7.35 7.72
C ILE A 191 2.53 8.16 8.98
N SER A 192 2.41 9.50 8.92
CA SER A 192 2.73 10.36 10.05
C SER A 192 1.57 10.52 11.04
N ASN A 193 1.87 10.52 12.33
CA ASN A 193 0.95 11.00 13.37
C ASN A 193 0.97 12.53 13.35
N SER A 194 -0.03 13.15 12.72
CA SER A 194 -0.53 14.55 12.78
C SER A 194 0.40 15.77 13.00
N ALA A 195 1.70 15.62 13.26
CA ALA A 195 2.58 16.65 13.78
C ALA A 195 4.09 16.41 13.52
N SER A 196 4.49 15.37 12.77
CA SER A 196 5.90 15.21 12.40
C SER A 196 6.25 16.11 11.21
N ILE A 197 7.03 17.14 11.52
CA ILE A 197 7.56 18.14 10.58
C ILE A 197 8.70 17.47 9.80
N PHE A 198 8.52 17.24 8.49
CA PHE A 198 9.55 16.79 7.53
C PHE A 198 10.39 15.55 7.92
N GLY A 199 10.24 14.44 7.19
CA GLY A 199 11.46 13.81 6.63
C GLY A 199 11.65 12.29 6.63
N ASN A 200 10.96 11.45 7.42
CA ASN A 200 11.51 10.09 7.65
C ASN A 200 10.80 8.91 7.00
N SER A 201 9.68 9.12 6.32
CA SER A 201 9.03 8.06 5.56
C SER A 201 8.89 8.47 4.11
N THR A 202 9.92 8.16 3.30
CA THR A 202 9.81 8.17 1.84
C THR A 202 8.96 7.00 1.32
N LYS A 203 8.45 6.15 2.23
CA LYS A 203 7.82 4.88 1.90
C LYS A 203 6.61 4.58 2.78
N ILE A 204 5.45 4.39 2.18
CA ILE A 204 4.26 3.83 2.84
C ILE A 204 4.23 2.34 2.51
N GLN A 205 4.15 1.45 3.50
CA GLN A 205 4.29 0.00 3.31
C GLN A 205 3.14 -0.76 3.95
N ALA A 206 2.53 -1.68 3.20
CA ALA A 206 1.43 -2.55 3.63
C ALA A 206 1.94 -3.98 3.85
N PHE A 207 1.60 -4.55 5.00
CA PHE A 207 2.01 -5.87 5.43
C PHE A 207 0.77 -6.73 5.74
N PRO A 208 0.65 -7.94 5.18
CA PRO A 208 -0.43 -8.86 5.50
C PRO A 208 -0.20 -9.44 6.90
N LEU A 209 -1.18 -9.29 7.77
CA LEU A 209 -1.15 -9.76 9.16
C LEU A 209 -1.48 -11.25 9.22
N THR A 210 -0.78 -11.98 10.09
CA THR A 210 -1.23 -13.34 10.46
C THR A 210 -2.52 -13.26 11.28
N LYS A 211 -3.29 -14.36 11.33
CA LYS A 211 -4.51 -14.43 12.17
C LYS A 211 -4.24 -14.25 13.67
N ALA A 212 -3.00 -14.44 14.13
CA ALA A 212 -2.61 -14.24 15.52
C ALA A 212 -2.39 -12.75 15.88
N SER A 213 -2.22 -11.91 14.87
CA SER A 213 -1.94 -10.48 15.05
C SER A 213 -3.23 -9.68 15.22
N LYS A 214 -3.33 -8.92 16.31
CA LYS A 214 -4.46 -8.00 16.52
C LYS A 214 -4.47 -6.90 15.46
N SER A 215 -5.63 -6.65 14.88
CA SER A 215 -5.89 -5.58 13.92
C SER A 215 -6.96 -4.61 14.44
N LEU A 216 -6.85 -3.34 14.07
CA LEU A 216 -7.87 -2.35 14.37
C LEU A 216 -9.21 -2.67 13.70
N VAL A 217 -9.20 -3.44 12.61
CA VAL A 217 -10.41 -3.80 11.87
C VAL A 217 -10.88 -5.23 12.15
N ASP A 218 -10.35 -5.87 13.20
CA ASP A 218 -10.88 -7.15 13.67
C ASP A 218 -12.38 -6.98 14.03
N ASP A 219 -13.18 -7.95 13.58
CA ASP A 219 -14.64 -8.00 13.80
C ASP A 219 -15.39 -6.70 13.42
N LEU A 220 -14.86 -5.95 12.44
CA LEU A 220 -15.49 -4.72 11.97
C LEU A 220 -16.83 -5.01 11.30
N GLU A 221 -17.87 -4.31 11.73
CA GLU A 221 -19.19 -4.40 11.12
C GLU A 221 -19.58 -3.08 10.42
N LEU A 222 -20.15 -3.23 9.23
CA LEU A 222 -20.75 -2.14 8.45
C LEU A 222 -22.26 -2.30 8.40
N ILE A 223 -22.98 -1.37 9.03
CA ILE A 223 -24.44 -1.34 8.97
C ILE A 223 -24.85 -0.26 7.97
N PHE A 224 -25.50 -0.68 6.89
CA PHE A 224 -26.11 0.18 5.88
C PHE A 224 -27.61 0.27 6.13
N PRO A 225 -28.11 1.35 6.76
CA PRO A 225 -29.54 1.48 7.03
C PRO A 225 -30.38 1.71 5.76
N ASN A 226 -29.76 2.20 4.68
CA ASN A 226 -30.33 2.24 3.33
C ASN A 226 -29.25 1.76 2.35
N GLU A 227 -29.61 0.90 1.39
CA GLU A 227 -28.69 0.38 0.38
C GLU A 227 -27.91 1.53 -0.29
N ASN A 228 -26.57 1.42 -0.29
CA ASN A 228 -25.64 2.31 -0.99
C ASN A 228 -25.57 3.79 -0.55
N ASN A 229 -26.18 4.19 0.57
CA ASN A 229 -26.06 5.56 1.08
C ASN A 229 -25.02 5.70 2.21
N ILE A 230 -23.83 6.21 1.86
CA ILE A 230 -22.72 6.44 2.79
C ILE A 230 -23.06 7.34 3.99
N LYS A 231 -24.06 8.23 3.85
CA LYS A 231 -24.42 9.23 4.87
C LYS A 231 -24.74 8.58 6.22
N ASN A 232 -25.30 7.39 6.17
CA ASN A 232 -25.82 6.70 7.36
C ASN A 232 -25.09 5.39 7.65
N VAL A 233 -23.99 5.09 6.95
CA VAL A 233 -23.18 3.90 7.27
C VAL A 233 -22.65 4.01 8.68
N LYS A 234 -23.09 3.10 9.54
CA LYS A 234 -22.56 2.95 10.90
C LYS A 234 -21.41 1.95 10.84
N ILE A 235 -20.25 2.38 11.30
CA ILE A 235 -19.06 1.54 11.44
C ILE A 235 -19.01 1.16 12.91
N ILE A 236 -19.09 -0.13 13.21
CA ILE A 236 -18.93 -0.65 14.56
C ILE A 236 -17.53 -1.23 14.64
N LEU A 237 -16.74 -0.68 15.56
CA LEU A 237 -15.36 -1.07 15.81
C LEU A 237 -15.20 -1.28 17.31
N ASP A 238 -15.44 -2.50 17.77
CA ASP A 238 -15.41 -2.86 19.20
C ASP A 238 -14.53 -4.10 19.44
N ASN A 239 -13.35 -4.11 18.83
CA ASN A 239 -12.33 -5.09 19.15
C ASN A 239 -11.41 -4.60 20.28
N GLU A 240 -10.61 -5.52 20.80
CA GLU A 240 -9.68 -5.24 21.91
C GLU A 240 -8.69 -4.12 21.57
N LEU A 241 -8.12 -4.12 20.35
CA LEU A 241 -7.12 -3.12 19.96
C LEU A 241 -7.74 -1.73 19.82
N ALA A 242 -8.93 -1.62 19.23
CA ALA A 242 -9.67 -0.36 19.12
C ALA A 242 -9.94 0.24 20.51
N ARG A 243 -10.41 -0.57 21.47
CA ARG A 243 -10.62 -0.15 22.86
C ARG A 243 -9.32 0.32 23.53
N MET A 244 -8.21 -0.40 23.32
CA MET A 244 -6.91 0.01 23.86
C MET A 244 -6.41 1.33 23.25
N VAL A 245 -6.68 1.58 21.96
CA VAL A 245 -6.34 2.83 21.27
C VAL A 245 -7.23 3.99 21.73
N ASP A 246 -8.49 3.75 22.08
CA ASP A 246 -9.39 4.81 22.51
C ASP A 246 -9.21 5.23 23.98
N HIS A 247 -8.46 4.44 24.76
CA HIS A 247 -8.24 4.70 26.18
C HIS A 247 -6.78 5.07 26.49
N PRO A 248 -6.49 6.33 26.89
CA PRO A 248 -5.15 6.80 27.23
C PRO A 248 -4.33 5.91 28.18
N ALA A 249 -4.98 5.32 29.18
CA ALA A 249 -4.34 4.42 30.14
C ALA A 249 -3.79 3.12 29.50
N SER A 250 -4.31 2.73 28.33
CA SER A 250 -3.96 1.49 27.62
C SER A 250 -3.04 1.73 26.42
N HIS A 251 -2.64 2.97 26.14
CA HIS A 251 -1.83 3.30 24.95
C HIS A 251 -0.51 2.54 24.88
N HIS A 252 0.15 2.28 26.01
CA HIS A 252 1.39 1.50 26.02
C HIS A 252 1.15 0.05 25.56
N GLN A 253 0.06 -0.57 26.03
CA GLN A 253 -0.33 -1.92 25.61
C GLN A 253 -0.76 -1.96 24.14
N ALA A 254 -1.49 -0.94 23.68
CA ALA A 254 -1.83 -0.79 22.27
C ALA A 254 -0.58 -0.73 21.38
N LEU A 255 0.42 0.07 21.77
CA LEU A 255 1.69 0.19 21.04
C LEU A 255 2.46 -1.12 21.00
N GLN A 256 2.55 -1.85 22.13
CA GLN A 256 3.18 -3.17 22.17
C GLN A 256 2.47 -4.17 21.25
N ALA A 257 1.14 -4.21 21.27
CA ALA A 257 0.36 -5.08 20.38
C ALA A 257 0.56 -4.73 18.89
N ILE A 258 0.74 -3.44 18.57
CA ILE A 258 0.95 -2.99 17.20
C ILE A 258 2.35 -3.35 16.71
N GLN A 259 3.37 -3.09 17.53
CA GLN A 259 4.76 -3.34 17.20
C GLN A 259 5.11 -4.83 17.21
N GLY A 260 4.44 -5.62 18.05
CA GLY A 260 4.61 -7.08 18.14
C GLY A 260 3.80 -7.87 17.11
N ALA A 261 3.22 -7.22 16.10
CA ALA A 261 2.44 -7.92 15.09
C ALA A 261 3.30 -8.83 14.20
N LEU A 262 2.78 -10.03 13.97
CA LEU A 262 3.34 -11.01 13.04
C LEU A 262 2.73 -10.83 11.64
N TYR A 263 3.57 -10.98 10.63
CA TYR A 263 3.21 -10.80 9.23
C TYR A 263 3.36 -12.12 8.46
N VAL A 264 2.43 -12.35 7.52
CA VAL A 264 2.37 -13.60 6.73
C VAL A 264 3.63 -13.85 5.89
N ILE A 265 4.25 -12.78 5.39
CA ILE A 265 5.48 -12.83 4.58
C ILE A 265 6.69 -12.26 5.34
N GLY A 266 6.71 -12.39 6.67
CA GLY A 266 7.76 -11.83 7.52
C GLY A 266 7.88 -10.31 7.36
N GLN A 267 9.09 -9.78 7.38
CA GLN A 267 9.33 -8.32 7.28
C GLN A 267 9.20 -7.75 5.86
N ARG A 268 8.71 -8.53 4.89
CA ARG A 268 8.53 -8.06 3.51
C ARG A 268 7.18 -7.35 3.36
N ASP A 269 7.18 -6.19 2.71
CA ASP A 269 5.94 -5.51 2.35
C ASP A 269 5.25 -6.20 1.16
N PHE A 270 3.93 -6.31 1.25
CA PHE A 270 3.08 -6.79 0.15
C PHE A 270 2.87 -5.69 -0.89
N GLY A 271 2.72 -4.45 -0.43
CA GLY A 271 2.62 -3.29 -1.32
C GLY A 271 3.25 -2.08 -0.67
N ARG A 272 3.88 -1.22 -1.46
CA ARG A 272 4.45 0.04 -0.99
C ARG A 272 4.30 1.16 -1.98
N PHE A 273 4.14 2.37 -1.47
CA PHE A 273 4.37 3.60 -2.23
C PHE A 273 5.75 4.15 -1.88
N VAL A 274 6.56 4.51 -2.88
CA VAL A 274 7.84 5.20 -2.69
C VAL A 274 7.77 6.56 -3.36
N ASP A 275 7.98 7.62 -2.59
CA ASP A 275 8.09 8.99 -3.09
C ASP A 275 9.40 9.14 -3.88
N LYS A 276 9.31 9.62 -5.12
CA LYS A 276 10.46 9.90 -5.98
C LYS A 276 10.73 11.40 -6.13
N GLY A 277 10.00 12.24 -5.41
CA GLY A 277 9.97 13.68 -5.63
C GLY A 277 9.22 14.01 -6.93
N ASN A 278 9.39 15.22 -7.45
CA ASN A 278 8.66 15.72 -8.62
C ASN A 278 9.47 15.56 -9.92
N VAL A 279 9.75 14.31 -10.32
CA VAL A 279 10.59 14.00 -11.50
C VAL A 279 9.82 14.26 -12.78
N LYS A 280 10.35 15.09 -13.68
CA LYS A 280 9.71 15.35 -14.97
C LYS A 280 9.82 14.11 -15.86
N VAL A 281 8.70 13.60 -16.35
CA VAL A 281 8.64 12.45 -17.27
C VAL A 281 7.92 12.89 -18.53
N GLY A 282 8.69 13.45 -19.47
CA GLY A 282 8.21 14.03 -20.73
C GLY A 282 7.49 15.38 -20.61
N ASN A 283 6.58 15.67 -21.55
CA ASN A 283 5.94 16.98 -21.67
C ASN A 283 4.73 17.10 -20.74
N ASN A 284 4.79 18.05 -19.80
CA ASN A 284 3.72 18.40 -18.85
C ASN A 284 3.27 17.31 -17.88
N LEU A 285 4.08 16.24 -17.72
CA LEU A 285 3.85 15.17 -16.76
C LEU A 285 5.00 15.11 -15.75
N HIS A 286 4.63 14.94 -14.48
CA HIS A 286 5.57 14.78 -13.39
C HIS A 286 5.27 13.51 -12.62
N GLN A 287 6.25 12.63 -12.52
CA GLN A 287 6.19 11.45 -11.68
C GLN A 287 6.48 11.84 -10.24
N HIS A 288 5.56 11.51 -9.34
CA HIS A 288 5.66 11.74 -7.89
C HIS A 288 6.24 10.55 -7.15
N GLY A 289 6.07 9.35 -7.70
CA GLY A 289 6.45 8.13 -7.00
C GLY A 289 6.16 6.87 -7.80
N VAL A 290 6.29 5.75 -7.12
CA VAL A 290 6.03 4.41 -7.65
C VAL A 290 5.29 3.60 -6.60
N LEU A 291 4.23 2.90 -7.02
CA LEU A 291 3.61 1.84 -6.25
C LEU A 291 4.26 0.52 -6.63
N SER A 292 4.92 -0.16 -5.69
CA SER A 292 5.42 -1.52 -5.87
C SER A 292 4.47 -2.49 -5.19
N ILE A 293 3.88 -3.44 -5.92
CA ILE A 293 2.92 -4.40 -5.35
C ILE A 293 3.35 -5.82 -5.74
N LEU A 294 3.35 -6.71 -4.76
CA LEU A 294 3.55 -8.13 -4.95
C LEU A 294 2.30 -8.74 -5.60
N ARG A 295 2.47 -9.43 -6.71
CA ARG A 295 1.39 -9.90 -7.58
C ARG A 295 1.55 -11.37 -7.93
N ARG A 296 0.41 -11.97 -8.22
CA ARG A 296 0.32 -13.28 -8.83
C ARG A 296 0.73 -13.19 -10.30
N GLU A 297 1.46 -14.19 -10.76
CA GLU A 297 1.90 -14.27 -12.16
C GLU A 297 0.66 -14.34 -13.07
N SER A 298 0.33 -13.20 -13.66
CA SER A 298 -0.78 -13.04 -14.59
C SER A 298 -0.26 -12.24 -15.76
N LEU A 299 -0.35 -12.85 -16.94
CA LEU A 299 0.03 -12.25 -18.21
C LEU A 299 -0.94 -11.08 -18.49
N ASP A 300 -0.36 -9.89 -18.51
CA ASP A 300 -0.92 -8.64 -19.04
C ASP A 300 -2.09 -7.95 -18.35
N ILE A 301 -2.88 -8.62 -17.53
CA ILE A 301 -4.05 -8.02 -16.87
C ILE A 301 -3.71 -7.62 -15.43
N VAL A 302 -4.05 -6.38 -15.05
CA VAL A 302 -3.93 -5.93 -13.66
C VAL A 302 -5.19 -6.32 -12.89
N GLU A 303 -5.04 -7.22 -11.92
CA GLU A 303 -6.14 -7.75 -11.12
C GLU A 303 -6.75 -6.69 -10.19
N ASN A 304 -8.03 -6.84 -9.87
CA ASN A 304 -8.74 -5.95 -8.94
C ASN A 304 -8.04 -5.83 -7.58
N ASP A 305 -7.49 -6.92 -7.05
CA ASP A 305 -6.73 -6.92 -5.79
C ASP A 305 -5.53 -5.95 -5.82
N THR A 306 -4.87 -5.86 -6.97
CA THR A 306 -3.76 -4.92 -7.19
C THR A 306 -4.29 -3.49 -7.21
N LEU A 307 -5.41 -3.24 -7.90
CA LEU A 307 -6.04 -1.92 -7.98
C LEU A 307 -6.58 -1.45 -6.62
N VAL A 308 -7.17 -2.34 -5.82
CA VAL A 308 -7.61 -2.08 -4.45
C VAL A 308 -6.43 -1.66 -3.59
N THR A 309 -5.33 -2.42 -3.65
CA THR A 309 -4.09 -2.10 -2.90
C THR A 309 -3.51 -0.74 -3.34
N CYS A 310 -3.52 -0.45 -4.65
CA CYS A 310 -3.17 0.87 -5.18
C CYS A 310 -4.05 1.98 -4.59
N CYS A 311 -5.37 1.78 -4.55
CA CYS A 311 -6.31 2.75 -3.99
C CYS A 311 -6.00 3.07 -2.53
N VAL A 312 -5.77 2.04 -1.71
CA VAL A 312 -5.42 2.18 -0.28
C VAL A 312 -4.14 3.02 -0.11
N LEU A 313 -3.06 2.63 -0.77
CA LEU A 313 -1.77 3.32 -0.67
C LEU A 313 -1.85 4.78 -1.18
N LEU A 314 -2.65 5.05 -2.22
CA LEU A 314 -2.84 6.39 -2.75
C LEU A 314 -3.68 7.30 -1.84
N VAL A 315 -4.67 6.75 -1.14
CA VAL A 315 -5.43 7.51 -0.13
C VAL A 315 -4.50 7.96 1.00
N LEU A 316 -3.65 7.08 1.50
CA LEU A 316 -2.67 7.41 2.54
C LEU A 316 -1.64 8.43 2.04
N ARG A 317 -1.14 8.25 0.81
CA ARG A 317 -0.26 9.25 0.18
C ARG A 317 -0.92 10.62 0.10
N GLU A 318 -2.18 10.69 -0.30
CA GLU A 318 -2.92 11.96 -0.38
C GLU A 318 -3.18 12.56 1.00
N GLN A 319 -3.51 11.73 2.00
CA GLN A 319 -3.63 12.16 3.38
C GLN A 319 -2.33 12.84 3.85
N GLU A 320 -1.18 12.18 3.65
CA GLU A 320 0.13 12.74 3.99
C GLU A 320 0.40 14.03 3.22
N TYR A 321 0.14 14.04 1.91
CA TYR A 321 0.31 15.24 1.09
C TYR A 321 -0.52 16.43 1.61
N ARG A 322 -1.78 16.21 2.01
CA ARG A 322 -2.66 17.27 2.55
C ARG A 322 -2.21 17.77 3.92
N LYS A 323 -1.71 16.90 4.81
CA LYS A 323 -1.13 17.30 6.10
C LYS A 323 0.02 18.29 5.92
N HIS A 324 0.91 18.03 4.96
CA HIS A 324 2.12 18.83 4.76
C HIS A 324 1.89 20.11 3.94
N LYS A 325 0.89 20.15 3.05
CA LYS A 325 0.59 21.34 2.24
C LYS A 325 0.13 22.54 3.09
N GLY A 326 -0.50 22.30 4.23
CA GLY A 326 -0.89 23.33 5.20
C GLY A 326 0.25 23.88 6.07
N ASN A 327 1.39 23.18 6.15
CA ASN A 327 2.51 23.53 7.02
C ASN A 327 3.59 24.42 6.36
N LYS A 328 3.30 25.02 5.19
CA LYS A 328 4.17 26.07 4.64
C LYS A 328 4.03 27.35 5.47
N LYS A 329 4.67 27.38 6.65
CA LYS A 329 5.06 28.66 7.24
C LYS A 329 5.95 29.36 6.22
N VAL A 330 5.59 30.59 5.87
CA VAL A 330 6.43 31.49 5.08
C VAL A 330 7.75 31.62 5.83
N VAL A 331 8.82 31.03 5.29
CA VAL A 331 10.18 31.33 5.74
C VAL A 331 10.47 32.71 5.18
N TYR A 332 10.29 33.74 6.00
CA TYR A 332 10.88 35.04 5.73
C TYR A 332 12.40 34.82 5.72
N ARG A 333 13.02 34.95 4.55
CA ARG A 333 14.46 35.15 4.43
C ARG A 333 14.76 36.63 4.51
#